data_AF-A0AAU5IKT8-F1
#
_entry.id   AF-A0AAU5IKT8-F1
#
_cell.length_a   1.000
_cell.length_b   1.000
_cell.length_c   1.000
_cell.angle_alpha   90.00
_cell.angle_beta   90.00
_cell.angle_gamma   90.00
#
_symmetry.space_group_name_H-M   'P 1'
#
loop_
_entity.id
_entity.type
_entity.pdbx_description
1 polymer ?
#
loop_
_entity_poly.entity_id
_entity_poly.type
_entity_poly.pdbx_seq_one_letter_code
_entity_poly.pdbx_strand_id
1 'polypeptide(L)'
;MAYIAKRKNQAGEVTSYQVKWRLGGARDGDWQTERFDDEPSAEVFQGAVDDASQQWPTGWIKGQGYITTVSSGDSATKYRFREYALLSVKNRTGIEEHYRNSIRKELATYIFPTFAECDIRSAEHFSQDTIGPVSEVDQGRAMILPRGSGRSD
;
A
#
# COMPACT_ATOMS: atom_id res chain seq x y z
N MET A 1 -3.50 22.63 -22.24
CA MET A 1 -3.43 23.26 -20.91
C MET A 1 -4.79 23.10 -20.26
N ALA A 2 -4.81 22.59 -19.02
CA ALA A 2 -6.03 22.44 -18.26
C ALA A 2 -6.43 23.76 -17.61
N TYR A 3 -7.73 23.96 -17.42
CA TYR A 3 -8.26 25.13 -16.71
C TYR A 3 -9.55 24.80 -15.97
N ILE A 4 -9.84 25.56 -14.92
CA ILE A 4 -11.05 25.42 -14.11
C ILE A 4 -12.14 26.36 -14.61
N ALA A 5 -13.30 25.80 -14.94
CA ALA A 5 -14.52 26.52 -15.26
C ALA A 5 -15.51 26.43 -14.10
N LYS A 6 -15.77 27.57 -13.44
CA LYS A 6 -16.77 27.67 -12.37
C LYS A 6 -18.18 27.64 -12.97
N ARG A 7 -19.03 26.73 -12.51
CA ARG A 7 -20.46 26.69 -12.85
C ARG A 7 -21.24 27.42 -11.77
N LYS A 8 -22.12 28.33 -12.21
CA LYS A 8 -22.95 29.14 -11.34
C LYS A 8 -24.42 28.79 -11.50
N ASN A 9 -25.21 28.86 -10.43
CA ASN A 9 -26.66 28.79 -10.51
C ASN A 9 -27.25 30.13 -11.03
N GLN A 10 -28.57 30.18 -11.17
CA GLN A 10 -29.29 31.37 -11.60
C GLN A 10 -29.13 32.55 -10.61
N ALA A 11 -28.84 32.27 -9.33
CA ALA A 11 -28.55 33.26 -8.31
C ALA A 11 -27.09 33.77 -8.33
N GLY A 12 -26.24 33.22 -9.20
CA GLY A 12 -24.84 33.61 -9.35
C GLY A 12 -23.85 32.91 -8.40
N GLU A 13 -24.34 32.01 -7.54
CA GLU A 13 -23.52 31.23 -6.62
C GLU A 13 -22.83 30.09 -7.35
N VAL A 14 -21.57 29.82 -6.99
CA VAL A 14 -20.80 28.72 -7.60
C VAL A 14 -21.31 27.39 -7.04
N THR A 15 -21.77 26.51 -7.93
CA THR A 15 -22.35 25.20 -7.55
C THR A 15 -21.43 24.03 -7.86
N SER A 16 -20.47 24.20 -8.76
CA SER A 16 -19.47 23.19 -9.08
C SER A 16 -18.31 23.79 -9.87
N TYR A 17 -17.20 23.07 -9.87
CA TYR A 17 -15.97 23.40 -10.59
C TYR A 17 -15.76 22.33 -11.66
N GLN A 18 -15.42 22.72 -12.89
CA GLN A 18 -15.13 21.78 -13.97
C GLN A 18 -13.72 22.00 -14.50
N VAL A 19 -12.85 21.01 -14.37
CA VAL A 19 -11.54 21.03 -15.03
C VAL A 19 -11.75 20.61 -16.48
N LYS A 20 -11.27 21.43 -17.42
CA LYS A 20 -11.38 21.18 -18.86
C LYS A 20 -10.03 21.25 -19.54
N TRP A 21 -9.76 20.32 -20.45
CA TRP A 21 -8.52 20.28 -21.22
C TRP A 21 -8.71 19.56 -22.56
N ARG A 22 -7.68 19.62 -23.40
CA ARG A 22 -7.58 18.87 -24.66
C ARG A 22 -6.69 17.65 -24.43
N LEU A 23 -7.15 16.45 -24.76
CA LEU A 23 -6.40 15.22 -24.54
C LEU A 23 -5.06 15.27 -25.28
N GLY A 24 -3.96 15.00 -24.55
CA GLY A 24 -2.60 15.07 -25.08
C GLY A 24 -2.12 16.49 -25.42
N GLY A 25 -2.90 17.52 -25.08
CA GLY A 25 -2.52 18.93 -25.25
C GLY A 25 -2.53 19.43 -26.69
N ALA A 26 -2.91 18.57 -27.64
CA ALA A 26 -2.94 18.88 -29.05
C ALA A 26 -4.13 19.80 -29.40
N ARG A 27 -3.97 20.61 -30.45
CA ARG A 27 -4.99 21.57 -30.91
C ARG A 27 -6.26 20.87 -31.42
N ASP A 28 -6.07 19.68 -31.98
CA ASP A 28 -7.08 18.76 -32.50
C ASP A 28 -7.49 17.67 -31.50
N GLY A 29 -6.86 17.62 -30.31
CA GLY A 29 -7.18 16.63 -29.29
C GLY A 29 -8.63 16.75 -28.79
N ASP A 30 -9.22 15.65 -28.36
CA ASP A 30 -10.60 15.67 -27.87
C ASP A 30 -10.73 16.49 -26.57
N TRP A 31 -11.85 17.21 -26.44
CA TRP A 31 -12.17 17.90 -25.19
C TRP A 31 -12.49 16.89 -24.08
N GLN A 32 -11.79 17.03 -22.96
CA GLN A 32 -12.01 16.27 -21.75
C GLN A 32 -12.47 17.18 -20.62
N THR A 33 -13.27 16.62 -19.72
CA THR A 33 -13.82 17.35 -18.58
C THR A 33 -13.96 16.45 -17.36
N GLU A 34 -13.64 16.98 -16.19
CA GLU A 34 -13.93 16.38 -14.88
C GLU A 34 -14.64 17.40 -13.99
N ARG A 35 -15.60 16.95 -13.17
CA ARG A 35 -16.39 17.81 -12.29
C ARG A 35 -15.99 17.59 -10.83
N PHE A 36 -15.91 18.69 -10.09
CA PHE A 36 -15.64 18.75 -8.67
C PHE A 36 -16.70 19.64 -7.99
N ASP A 37 -16.96 19.37 -6.72
CA ASP A 37 -17.89 20.18 -5.92
C ASP A 37 -17.15 21.30 -5.14
N ASP A 38 -15.83 21.18 -4.96
CA ASP A 38 -14.98 22.18 -4.33
C ASP A 38 -13.80 22.64 -5.24
N GLU A 39 -13.35 23.88 -5.02
CA GLU A 39 -12.28 24.52 -5.80
C GLU A 39 -10.89 23.88 -5.56
N PRO A 40 -10.47 23.60 -4.30
CA PRO A 40 -9.14 23.03 -4.04
C PRO A 40 -8.93 21.67 -4.71
N SER A 41 -9.94 20.80 -4.73
CA SER A 41 -9.85 19.51 -5.43
C SER A 41 -9.69 19.67 -6.93
N ALA A 42 -10.37 20.67 -7.52
CA ALA A 42 -10.22 20.99 -8.94
C ALA A 42 -8.82 21.51 -9.27
N GLU A 43 -8.21 22.31 -8.39
CA GLU A 43 -6.83 22.81 -8.53
C GLU A 43 -5.80 21.66 -8.47
N VAL A 44 -5.93 20.76 -7.50
CA VAL A 44 -5.07 19.57 -7.38
C VAL A 44 -5.16 18.70 -8.63
N PHE A 45 -6.38 18.47 -9.14
CA PHE A 45 -6.56 17.68 -10.36
C PHE A 45 -6.04 18.40 -11.60
N GLN A 46 -6.21 19.72 -11.71
CA GLN A 46 -5.63 20.51 -12.80
C GLN A 46 -4.10 20.33 -12.84
N GLY A 47 -3.42 20.47 -11.70
CA GLY A 47 -1.97 20.24 -11.60
C GLY A 47 -1.57 18.83 -12.04
N ALA A 48 -2.31 17.81 -11.62
CA ALA A 48 -2.06 16.43 -12.03
C ALA A 48 -2.23 16.20 -13.55
N VAL A 49 -3.20 16.86 -14.18
CA VAL A 49 -3.39 16.82 -15.65
C VAL A 49 -2.24 17.52 -16.36
N ASP A 50 -1.78 18.65 -15.83
CA ASP A 50 -0.64 19.39 -16.38
C ASP A 50 0.66 18.55 -16.28
N ASP A 51 0.92 17.92 -15.13
CA ASP A 51 2.04 16.99 -14.91
C ASP A 51 1.96 15.74 -15.80
N ALA A 52 0.74 15.24 -16.05
CA ALA A 52 0.48 14.12 -16.94
C ALA A 52 0.52 14.50 -18.43
N SER A 53 1.10 15.66 -18.79
CA SER A 53 1.18 16.13 -20.18
C SER A 53 -0.19 16.17 -20.86
N GLN A 54 -1.20 16.67 -20.15
CA GLN A 54 -2.59 16.79 -20.62
C GLN A 54 -3.28 15.45 -20.91
N GLN A 55 -2.76 14.37 -20.35
CA GLN A 55 -3.44 13.08 -20.29
C GLN A 55 -4.27 12.97 -19.02
N TRP A 56 -5.12 11.94 -18.97
CA TRP A 56 -5.71 11.53 -17.71
C TRP A 56 -4.60 11.12 -16.74
N PRO A 57 -4.60 11.62 -15.48
CA PRO A 57 -3.62 11.19 -14.50
C PRO A 57 -3.68 9.68 -14.28
N THR A 58 -2.53 9.04 -14.11
CA THR A 58 -2.45 7.59 -13.98
C THR A 58 -3.16 7.13 -12.70
N GLY A 59 -4.08 6.17 -12.83
CA GLY A 59 -4.89 5.68 -11.70
C GLY A 59 -6.12 6.52 -11.35
N TRP A 60 -6.38 7.60 -12.10
CA TRP A 60 -7.61 8.37 -11.98
C TRP A 60 -8.75 7.72 -12.78
N ILE A 61 -9.89 7.50 -12.13
CA ILE A 61 -11.12 7.09 -12.80
C ILE A 61 -12.10 8.26 -12.80
N LYS A 62 -12.61 8.57 -13.99
CA LYS A 62 -13.54 9.69 -14.20
C LYS A 62 -14.74 9.60 -13.25
N GLY A 63 -15.01 10.69 -12.52
CA GLY A 63 -16.10 10.78 -11.54
C GLY A 63 -15.92 9.94 -10.27
N GLN A 64 -14.80 9.21 -10.11
CA GLN A 64 -14.47 8.44 -8.90
C GLN A 64 -13.20 8.96 -8.22
N GLY A 65 -12.30 9.59 -8.97
CA GLY A 65 -11.03 10.10 -8.44
C GLY A 65 -9.90 9.07 -8.53
N TYR A 66 -8.83 9.30 -7.77
CA TYR A 66 -7.77 8.30 -7.58
C TYR A 66 -8.34 7.11 -6.82
N ILE A 67 -8.46 5.97 -7.50
CA ILE A 67 -8.65 4.71 -6.80
C ILE A 67 -7.28 4.26 -6.32
N THR A 68 -6.99 4.52 -5.05
CA THR A 68 -6.05 3.64 -4.37
C THR A 68 -6.68 2.26 -4.40
N THR A 69 -6.05 1.26 -5.01
CA THR A 69 -6.57 -0.13 -5.08
C THR A 69 -6.55 -0.82 -3.72
N VAL A 70 -6.77 -0.06 -2.66
CA VAL A 70 -6.94 -0.51 -1.30
C VAL A 70 -8.10 0.25 -0.72
N SER A 71 -9.26 -0.39 -0.81
CA SER A 71 -10.39 -0.12 0.08
C SER A 71 -9.86 0.23 1.47
N SER A 72 -10.39 1.27 2.11
CA SER A 72 -9.89 1.74 3.40
C SER A 72 -9.95 0.66 4.51
N GLY A 73 -10.68 -0.46 4.28
CA GLY A 73 -10.59 -1.70 5.07
C GLY A 73 -9.49 -2.69 4.63
N ASP A 74 -9.12 -2.73 3.36
CA ASP A 74 -8.00 -3.53 2.83
C ASP A 74 -6.64 -2.88 3.10
N SER A 75 -6.58 -1.54 3.20
CA SER A 75 -5.36 -0.81 3.55
C SER A 75 -4.80 -1.25 4.90
N ALA A 76 -5.65 -1.39 5.91
CA ALA A 76 -5.22 -1.85 7.23
C ALA A 76 -4.72 -3.30 7.16
N THR A 77 -5.37 -4.16 6.38
CA THR A 77 -5.04 -5.58 6.26
C THR A 77 -3.76 -5.82 5.45
N LYS A 78 -3.53 -5.11 4.33
CA LYS A 78 -2.30 -5.26 3.52
C LYS A 78 -1.03 -4.81 4.25
N TYR A 79 -1.16 -3.90 5.21
CA TYR A 79 -0.04 -3.39 5.99
C TYR A 79 0.12 -4.13 7.32
N ARG A 80 -0.70 -5.17 7.60
CA ARG A 80 -0.39 -6.13 8.65
C ARG A 80 0.80 -6.98 8.23
N PHE A 81 1.70 -7.22 9.18
CA PHE A 81 2.91 -8.00 8.94
C PHE A 81 2.60 -9.40 8.40
N ARG A 82 1.52 -10.05 8.86
CA ARG A 82 1.08 -11.36 8.36
C ARG A 82 0.91 -11.36 6.84
N GLU A 83 0.08 -10.46 6.32
CA GLU A 83 -0.25 -10.40 4.89
C GLU A 83 0.97 -10.01 4.05
N TYR A 84 1.74 -9.05 4.55
CA TYR A 84 2.99 -8.64 3.92
C TYR A 84 4.01 -9.80 3.84
N ALA A 85 4.22 -10.53 4.93
CA ALA A 85 5.17 -11.64 4.98
C ALA A 85 4.76 -12.78 4.03
N LEU A 86 3.48 -13.15 4.00
CA LEU A 86 2.97 -14.17 3.09
C LEU A 86 3.10 -13.75 1.62
N LEU A 87 2.82 -12.48 1.30
CA LEU A 87 2.97 -11.94 -0.04
C LEU A 87 4.45 -11.90 -0.48
N SER A 88 5.36 -11.52 0.43
CA SER A 88 6.81 -11.57 0.19
C SER A 88 7.27 -12.99 -0.14
N VAL A 89 6.83 -13.98 0.65
CA VAL A 89 7.14 -15.40 0.39
C VAL A 89 6.54 -15.86 -0.94
N LYS A 90 5.35 -15.43 -1.32
CA LYS A 90 4.72 -15.77 -2.61
C LYS A 90 5.50 -15.18 -3.80
N ASN A 91 6.00 -13.95 -3.68
CA ASN A 91 6.67 -13.25 -4.77
C ASN A 91 8.14 -13.66 -4.96
N ARG A 92 8.73 -14.45 -4.05
CA ARG A 92 10.08 -15.01 -4.23
C ARG A 92 10.13 -15.93 -5.45
N THR A 93 10.92 -15.53 -6.44
CA THR A 93 11.25 -16.30 -7.65
C THR A 93 12.45 -17.20 -7.40
N GLY A 94 12.54 -18.32 -8.12
CA GLY A 94 13.70 -19.23 -8.05
C GLY A 94 13.78 -20.13 -6.82
N ILE A 95 12.74 -20.15 -5.95
CA ILE A 95 12.66 -21.07 -4.82
C ILE A 95 11.66 -22.20 -5.09
N GLU A 96 11.98 -23.39 -4.60
CA GLU A 96 11.15 -24.57 -4.72
C GLU A 96 9.92 -24.47 -3.79
N GLU A 97 8.79 -25.07 -4.20
CA GLU A 97 7.53 -24.93 -3.46
C GLU A 97 7.59 -25.57 -2.06
N HIS A 98 8.37 -26.64 -1.90
CA HIS A 98 8.56 -27.25 -0.59
C HIS A 98 9.32 -26.32 0.36
N TYR A 99 10.30 -25.57 -0.14
CA TYR A 99 11.04 -24.58 0.64
C TYR A 99 10.14 -23.38 0.99
N ARG A 100 9.30 -22.94 0.04
CA ARG A 100 8.26 -21.93 0.28
C ARG A 100 7.31 -22.35 1.41
N ASN A 101 6.93 -23.62 1.47
CA ASN A 101 6.10 -24.18 2.54
C ASN A 101 6.83 -24.29 3.88
N SER A 102 8.14 -24.54 3.90
CA SER A 102 8.93 -24.49 5.14
C SER A 102 8.91 -23.08 5.75
N ILE A 103 9.15 -22.06 4.93
CA ILE A 103 9.13 -20.65 5.37
C ILE A 103 7.76 -20.29 5.93
N ARG A 104 6.67 -20.70 5.27
CA ARG A 104 5.29 -20.46 5.77
C ARG A 104 5.05 -21.09 7.13
N LYS A 105 5.59 -22.29 7.38
CA LYS A 105 5.46 -22.98 8.67
C LYS A 105 6.24 -22.25 9.77
N GLU A 106 7.49 -21.87 9.49
CA GLU A 106 8.32 -21.13 10.44
C GLU A 106 7.69 -19.79 10.82
N LEU A 107 7.17 -19.04 9.83
CA LEU A 107 6.42 -17.81 10.07
C LEU A 107 5.20 -18.05 10.98
N ALA A 108 4.44 -19.12 10.73
CA ALA A 108 3.26 -19.46 11.54
C ALA A 108 3.61 -19.87 12.98
N THR A 109 4.72 -20.60 13.16
CA THR A 109 5.12 -21.12 14.47
C THR A 109 5.79 -20.07 15.34
N TYR A 110 6.67 -19.25 14.77
CA TYR A 110 7.58 -18.40 15.57
C TYR A 110 7.27 -16.91 15.47
N ILE A 111 6.82 -16.43 14.31
CA ILE A 111 6.74 -14.99 14.06
C ILE A 111 5.32 -14.45 14.20
N PHE A 112 4.33 -15.15 13.65
CA PHE A 112 2.93 -14.73 13.67
C PHE A 112 2.29 -14.66 15.06
N PRO A 113 2.65 -15.48 16.07
CA PRO A 113 2.09 -15.32 17.40
C PRO A 113 2.34 -13.93 18.01
N THR A 114 3.47 -13.31 17.68
CA THR A 114 3.89 -12.02 18.25
C THR A 114 3.63 -10.85 17.31
N PHE A 115 3.91 -11.02 16.02
CA PHE A 115 3.96 -9.89 15.08
C PHE A 115 2.84 -9.86 14.04
N ALA A 116 1.97 -10.88 13.97
CA ALA A 116 1.04 -11.00 12.83
C ALA A 116 0.17 -9.75 12.59
N GLU A 117 -0.33 -9.15 13.67
CA GLU A 117 -1.24 -8.01 13.61
C GLU A 117 -0.52 -6.66 13.65
N CYS A 118 0.81 -6.64 13.73
CA CYS A 118 1.60 -5.42 13.72
C CYS A 118 1.49 -4.71 12.36
N ASP A 119 1.21 -3.41 12.39
CA ASP A 119 1.33 -2.55 11.20
C ASP A 119 2.82 -2.34 10.85
N ILE A 120 3.22 -2.75 9.65
CA ILE A 120 4.60 -2.66 9.14
C ILE A 120 5.11 -1.22 8.94
N ARG A 121 4.20 -0.24 8.94
CA ARG A 121 4.53 1.19 8.81
C ARG A 121 4.72 1.87 10.16
N SER A 122 4.34 1.20 11.24
CA SER A 122 4.46 1.74 12.59
C SER A 122 5.86 1.46 13.13
N ALA A 123 6.66 2.51 13.30
CA ALA A 123 7.98 2.43 13.91
C ALA A 123 7.91 1.94 15.38
N GLU A 124 6.79 2.15 16.06
CA GLU A 124 6.55 1.70 17.43
C GLU A 124 6.40 0.17 17.51
N HIS A 125 5.78 -0.47 16.50
CA HIS A 125 5.61 -1.92 16.45
C HIS A 125 6.90 -2.67 16.08
N PHE A 126 7.83 -2.00 15.38
CA PHE A 126 9.10 -2.54 14.94
C PHE A 126 10.28 -1.77 15.58
N SER A 127 10.15 -1.46 16.86
CA SER A 127 11.24 -0.91 17.67
C SER A 127 12.26 -1.99 18.04
N GLN A 128 13.50 -1.58 18.29
CA GLN A 128 14.59 -2.50 18.67
C GLN A 128 14.25 -3.28 19.95
N ASP A 129 13.51 -2.67 20.88
CA ASP A 129 13.00 -3.30 22.11
C ASP A 129 11.95 -4.39 21.84
N THR A 130 11.22 -4.32 20.72
CA THR A 130 10.20 -5.32 20.35
C THR A 130 10.81 -6.46 19.54
N ILE A 131 11.86 -6.20 18.77
CA ILE A 131 12.58 -7.22 17.98
C ILE A 131 13.59 -8.00 18.84
N GLY A 132 14.20 -7.34 19.84
CA GLY A 132 15.18 -7.93 20.75
C GLY A 132 14.74 -9.25 21.42
N PRO A 133 13.55 -9.31 22.04
CA PRO A 133 13.07 -10.51 22.72
C PRO A 133 12.91 -11.72 21.80
N VAL A 134 12.53 -11.52 20.53
CA VAL A 134 12.33 -12.63 19.57
C VAL A 134 13.67 -13.22 19.09
N SER A 135 14.76 -12.45 19.15
CA SER A 135 16.11 -12.99 18.95
C SER A 135 16.58 -13.87 20.12
N GLU A 136 16.01 -13.67 21.31
CA GLU A 136 16.46 -14.31 22.55
C GLU A 136 15.72 -15.63 22.83
N VAL A 137 14.46 -15.77 22.35
CA VAL A 137 13.71 -17.04 22.40
C VAL A 137 14.39 -18.16 21.58
N ASP A 138 15.17 -17.81 20.55
CA ASP A 138 15.95 -18.78 19.76
C ASP A 138 17.26 -19.21 20.45
N GLN A 139 17.87 -18.32 21.25
CA GLN A 139 19.09 -18.66 22.01
C GLN A 139 18.80 -19.49 23.27
N GLY A 140 17.60 -19.37 23.85
CA GLY A 140 17.21 -20.10 25.06
C GLY A 140 16.84 -21.59 24.85
N ARG A 141 16.60 -22.03 23.62
CA ARG A 141 16.17 -23.41 23.31
C ARG A 141 17.29 -24.35 22.85
N ALA A 142 18.52 -23.84 22.74
CA ALA A 142 19.70 -24.63 22.34
C ALA A 142 20.42 -25.34 23.51
N MET A 143 19.95 -25.23 24.76
CA MET A 143 20.72 -25.67 25.93
C MET A 143 20.00 -26.61 26.90
N ILE A 144 19.16 -27.54 26.44
CA ILE A 144 18.79 -28.72 27.26
C ILE A 144 18.72 -29.97 26.37
N LEU A 145 19.87 -30.47 25.93
CA LEU A 145 20.03 -31.89 25.63
C LEU A 145 20.91 -32.49 26.74
N PRO A 146 20.43 -33.48 27.51
CA PRO A 146 21.25 -34.13 28.51
C PRO A 146 22.43 -34.81 27.82
N ARG A 147 23.65 -34.50 28.24
CA ARG A 147 24.86 -35.23 27.83
C ARG A 147 24.71 -36.69 28.26
N GLY A 148 24.36 -37.56 27.31
CA GLY A 148 24.50 -38.99 27.45
C GLY A 148 25.98 -39.34 27.62
N SER A 149 26.40 -39.56 28.86
CA SER A 149 27.67 -40.19 29.20
C SER A 149 27.57 -41.68 28.89
N GLY A 150 27.97 -42.06 27.68
CA GLY A 150 28.18 -43.45 27.29
C GLY A 150 29.36 -44.07 28.03
N ARG A 151 29.16 -45.32 28.47
CA ARG A 151 30.18 -46.26 28.94
C ARG A 151 31.28 -46.51 27.91
N SER A 152 32.50 -46.75 28.39
CA SER A 152 33.55 -47.69 27.92
C SER A 152 34.68 -47.56 28.98
N ASP A 153 35.31 -48.56 29.58
CA ASP A 153 35.42 -50.02 29.45
C ASP A 153 35.65 -50.55 30.90
#